data_AF-A0A944S4E0-F1
#
_entry.id   AF-A0A944S4E0-F1
#
_cell.length_a   1.000
_cell.length_b   1.000
_cell.length_c   1.000
_cell.angle_alpha   90.00
_cell.angle_beta   90.00
_cell.angle_gamma   90.00
#
_symmetry.space_group_name_H-M   'P 1'
#
loop_
_entity.id
_entity.type
_entity.pdbx_description
1 polymer ?
#
loop_
_entity_poly.entity_id
_entity_poly.type
_entity_poly.pdbx_seq_one_letter_code
_entity_poly.pdbx_strand_id
1 'polypeptide(L)'
;MATKTTSPPIQGPLRADPLFAALPYPATLVDEEGIIVDVNAAFLDYAATRGRSIDREDRIGHPIGEFAPGPREETRLESYLERLFSGQRPIERHRMVAADGVRHLELAGSVVEIDGQRLALVVRRDRTDQVEAQARLDALGDLRRTIWNMASPDDIDTVIRAMRDALRKCGVDFYGCGVNLIDESSDPPSVRVYSMQTGEADMWKEEESGAVALVLGFVHEGVTVYRQDLLATDDFTESPRLHRQQQVRSVLDVPFARGSLAVNSLQPDAFTRTDVEL
;
A
#
# COMPACT_ATOMS: atom_id res chain seq x y z
N MET A 1 -34.45 23.49 36.85
CA MET A 1 -33.78 24.45 35.96
C MET A 1 -32.33 24.54 36.42
N ALA A 2 -31.45 23.77 35.77
CA ALA A 2 -30.02 23.78 36.07
C ALA A 2 -29.38 24.92 35.26
N THR A 3 -28.71 25.82 35.97
CA THR A 3 -27.93 26.92 35.43
C THR A 3 -26.79 26.38 34.58
N LYS A 4 -26.81 26.67 33.27
CA LYS A 4 -25.66 26.54 32.38
C LYS A 4 -24.57 27.49 32.87
N THR A 5 -23.50 26.94 33.41
CA THR A 5 -22.26 27.68 33.67
C THR A 5 -21.58 27.89 32.32
N THR A 6 -21.79 29.05 31.71
CA THR A 6 -21.02 29.47 30.54
C THR A 6 -19.59 29.77 30.97
N SER A 7 -18.66 28.92 30.54
CA SER A 7 -17.22 29.20 30.60
C SER A 7 -16.90 30.47 29.81
N PRO A 8 -15.99 31.33 30.30
CA PRO A 8 -15.64 32.56 29.60
C PRO A 8 -14.93 32.26 28.27
N PRO A 9 -15.06 33.15 27.27
CA PRO A 9 -14.38 32.99 25.98
C PRO A 9 -12.85 33.02 26.17
N ILE A 10 -12.17 32.17 25.41
CA ILE A 10 -10.70 32.01 25.39
C ILE A 10 -10.05 33.38 25.17
N GLN A 11 -9.43 33.94 26.21
CA GLN A 11 -8.64 35.16 26.10
C GLN A 11 -7.18 34.79 25.76
N GLY A 12 -6.91 34.75 24.46
CA GLY A 12 -5.56 34.69 23.89
C GLY A 12 -5.07 33.26 23.57
N PRO A 13 -4.14 33.12 22.62
CA PRO A 13 -3.53 31.83 22.33
C PRO A 13 -2.84 31.32 23.59
N LEU A 14 -3.11 30.06 23.97
CA LEU A 14 -2.28 29.37 24.96
C LEU A 14 -0.82 29.58 24.55
N ARG A 15 0.01 30.03 25.51
CA ARG A 15 1.45 30.15 25.28
C ARG A 15 1.90 28.83 24.70
N ALA A 16 2.44 28.87 23.48
CA ALA A 16 2.88 27.67 22.76
C ALA A 16 3.71 26.81 23.71
N ASP A 17 3.15 25.70 24.17
CA ASP A 17 3.84 24.78 25.06
C ASP A 17 5.06 24.25 24.28
N PRO A 18 6.29 24.52 24.74
CA PRO A 18 7.49 24.11 24.01
C PRO A 18 7.52 22.60 23.73
N LEU A 19 6.90 21.79 24.60
CA LEU A 19 6.79 20.35 24.41
C LEU A 19 5.83 20.01 23.26
N PHE A 20 4.68 20.66 23.20
CA PHE A 20 3.71 20.47 22.11
C PHE A 20 4.31 20.86 20.76
N ALA A 21 4.99 22.01 20.71
CA ALA A 21 5.67 22.49 19.51
C ALA A 21 6.81 21.55 19.05
N ALA A 22 7.51 20.90 19.99
CA ALA A 22 8.62 20.00 19.70
C ALA A 22 8.19 18.56 19.34
N LEU A 23 6.90 18.22 19.41
CA LEU A 23 6.43 16.88 19.02
C LEU A 23 6.73 16.62 17.53
N PRO A 24 7.41 15.51 17.19
CA PRO A 24 7.75 15.20 15.80
C PRO A 24 6.55 14.63 15.01
N TYR A 25 5.39 14.53 15.64
CA TYR A 25 4.18 13.97 15.05
C TYR A 25 3.11 15.05 14.93
N PRO A 26 2.30 15.03 13.85
CA PRO A 26 1.15 15.92 13.70
C PRO A 26 0.22 15.84 14.91
N ALA A 27 0.04 16.95 15.61
CA ALA A 27 -0.73 17.02 16.84
C ALA A 27 -1.71 18.20 16.84
N THR A 28 -2.84 18.00 17.52
CA THR A 28 -3.90 19.00 17.73
C THR A 28 -4.27 19.01 19.20
N LEU A 29 -4.39 20.20 19.79
CA LEU A 29 -5.02 20.41 21.08
C LEU A 29 -6.48 20.82 20.87
N VAL A 30 -7.37 20.18 21.61
CA VAL A 30 -8.82 20.39 21.52
C VAL A 30 -9.38 20.56 22.92
N ASP A 31 -10.32 21.49 23.13
CA ASP A 31 -11.02 21.63 24.41
C ASP A 31 -12.19 20.63 24.56
N GLU A 32 -12.89 20.69 25.69
CA GLU A 32 -14.01 19.78 26.01
C GLU A 32 -15.20 19.95 25.05
N GLU A 33 -15.34 21.13 24.45
CA GLU A 33 -16.34 21.47 23.46
C GLU A 33 -15.97 21.01 22.04
N GLY A 34 -14.77 20.42 21.85
CA GLY A 34 -14.32 19.96 20.54
C GLY A 34 -13.71 21.06 19.67
N ILE A 35 -13.43 22.24 20.24
CA ILE A 35 -12.82 23.37 19.53
C ILE A 35 -11.30 23.20 19.51
N ILE A 36 -10.70 23.42 18.34
CA ILE A 36 -9.25 23.40 18.21
C ILE A 36 -8.66 24.61 18.93
N VAL A 37 -7.81 24.31 19.89
CA VAL A 37 -7.08 25.29 20.68
C VAL A 37 -5.70 25.55 20.07
N ASP A 38 -5.08 24.51 19.52
CA ASP A 38 -3.77 24.63 18.87
C ASP A 38 -3.47 23.47 17.90
N VAL A 39 -2.53 23.69 16.97
CA VAL A 39 -1.89 22.68 16.10
C VAL A 39 -0.37 22.91 16.09
N ASN A 40 0.42 21.84 16.09
CA ASN A 40 1.88 21.96 16.07
C ASN A 40 2.44 22.10 14.65
N ALA A 41 3.73 22.45 14.53
CA ALA A 41 4.40 22.60 13.23
C ALA A 41 4.33 21.32 12.37
N ALA A 42 4.52 20.15 12.98
CA ALA A 42 4.42 18.87 12.28
C ALA A 42 3.04 18.64 11.66
N PHE A 43 1.96 19.18 12.24
CA PHE A 43 0.62 19.13 11.65
C PHE A 43 0.52 19.99 10.39
N LEU A 44 1.12 21.18 10.39
CA LEU A 44 1.15 22.07 9.23
C LEU A 44 1.96 21.45 8.08
N ASP A 45 3.13 20.87 8.38
CA ASP A 45 3.95 20.15 7.39
C ASP A 45 3.17 18.97 6.79
N TYR A 46 2.47 18.22 7.63
CA TYR A 46 1.61 17.12 7.21
C TYR A 46 0.41 17.56 6.37
N ALA A 47 -0.14 18.74 6.63
CA ALA A 47 -1.17 19.35 5.77
C ALA A 47 -0.59 19.76 4.40
N ALA A 48 0.60 20.38 4.40
CA ALA A 48 1.27 20.85 3.19
C ALA A 48 1.66 19.70 2.25
N THR A 49 2.17 18.58 2.79
CA THR A 49 2.45 17.35 2.01
C THR A 49 1.20 16.77 1.33
N ARG A 50 0.01 17.20 1.74
CA ARG A 50 -1.29 16.79 1.17
C ARG A 50 -1.91 17.81 0.24
N GLY A 51 -1.11 18.76 -0.23
CA GLY A 51 -1.56 19.84 -1.12
C GLY A 51 -2.54 20.80 -0.46
N ARG A 52 -2.60 20.83 0.88
CA ARG A 52 -3.41 21.78 1.63
C ARG A 52 -2.50 22.84 2.23
N SER A 53 -2.56 24.06 1.70
CA SER A 53 -1.99 25.23 2.38
C SER A 53 -2.95 25.60 3.50
N ILE A 54 -2.55 25.34 4.74
CA ILE A 54 -3.34 25.62 5.94
C ILE A 54 -2.43 26.37 6.89
N ASP A 55 -2.86 27.55 7.30
CA ASP A 55 -2.22 28.28 8.39
C ASP A 55 -2.80 27.83 9.73
N ARG A 56 -2.05 28.06 10.81
CA ARG A 56 -2.47 27.69 12.17
C ARG A 56 -3.79 28.39 12.53
N GLU A 57 -3.91 29.65 12.14
CA GLU A 57 -5.07 30.51 12.38
C GLU A 57 -6.34 30.03 11.66
N ASP A 58 -6.22 29.26 10.58
CA ASP A 58 -7.38 28.68 9.87
C ASP A 58 -8.05 27.54 10.66
N ARG A 59 -7.39 27.06 11.71
CA ARG A 59 -7.85 25.92 12.53
C ARG A 59 -8.30 26.36 13.91
N ILE A 60 -7.56 27.26 14.54
CA ILE A 60 -7.82 27.66 15.93
C ILE A 60 -9.20 28.31 16.04
N GLY A 61 -9.95 27.92 17.08
CA GLY A 61 -11.29 28.43 17.35
C GLY A 61 -12.41 27.73 16.57
N HIS A 62 -12.07 26.80 15.67
CA HIS A 62 -13.05 26.01 14.92
C HIS A 62 -13.26 24.63 15.52
N PRO A 63 -14.47 24.05 15.43
CA PRO A 63 -14.72 22.66 15.79
C PRO A 63 -13.83 21.73 14.96
N ILE A 64 -13.16 20.77 15.60
CA ILE A 64 -12.29 19.83 14.89
C ILE A 64 -13.07 18.94 13.90
N GLY A 65 -14.36 18.71 14.17
CA GLY A 65 -15.30 18.00 13.30
C GLY A 65 -15.51 18.68 11.94
N GLU A 66 -15.42 20.02 11.86
CA GLU A 66 -15.57 20.80 10.63
C GLU A 66 -14.57 20.38 9.54
N PHE A 67 -13.44 19.80 9.95
CA PHE A 67 -12.35 19.41 9.05
C PHE A 67 -12.33 17.91 8.74
N ALA A 68 -13.34 17.17 9.18
CA ALA A 68 -13.56 15.79 8.79
C ALA A 68 -13.97 15.70 7.30
N PRO A 69 -13.57 14.64 6.57
CA PRO A 69 -13.90 14.49 5.15
C PRO A 69 -15.38 14.18 4.88
N GLY A 70 -16.20 13.94 5.91
CA GLY A 70 -17.63 13.71 5.79
C GLY A 70 -18.32 13.48 7.14
N PRO A 71 -19.67 13.41 7.16
CA PRO A 71 -20.45 13.32 8.39
C PRO A 71 -20.15 12.09 9.25
N ARG A 72 -19.77 10.97 8.62
CA ARG A 72 -19.41 9.74 9.34
C ARG A 72 -18.13 9.92 10.14
N GLU A 73 -17.14 10.56 9.54
CA GLU A 73 -15.86 10.84 10.16
C GLU A 73 -15.97 11.93 11.23
N GLU A 74 -16.86 12.90 11.03
CA GLU A 74 -17.22 13.91 12.05
C GLU A 74 -17.80 13.24 13.31
N THR A 75 -18.88 12.46 13.17
CA THR A 75 -19.49 11.72 14.31
C THR A 75 -18.48 10.79 14.99
N ARG A 76 -17.59 10.16 14.22
CA ARG A 76 -16.55 9.31 14.78
C ARG A 76 -15.56 10.11 15.62
N LEU A 77 -15.15 11.29 15.17
CA LEU A 77 -14.21 12.15 15.87
C LEU A 77 -14.83 12.71 17.16
N GLU A 78 -16.10 13.07 17.14
CA GLU A 78 -16.87 13.45 18.34
C GLU A 78 -16.87 12.32 19.37
N SER A 79 -17.24 11.10 18.95
CA SER A 79 -17.24 9.92 19.84
C SER A 79 -15.84 9.61 20.39
N TYR A 80 -14.79 9.84 19.60
CA TYR A 80 -13.41 9.68 20.04
C TYR A 80 -13.03 10.71 21.14
N LEU A 81 -13.42 11.98 20.99
CA LEU A 81 -13.19 13.01 22.00
C LEU A 81 -13.99 12.76 23.29
N GLU A 82 -15.26 12.36 23.19
CA GLU A 82 -16.07 12.00 24.36
C GLU A 82 -15.40 10.88 25.18
N ARG A 83 -14.83 9.89 24.48
CA ARG A 83 -14.07 8.81 25.13
C ARG A 83 -12.79 9.32 25.79
N LEU A 84 -12.08 10.25 25.17
CA LEU A 84 -10.90 10.88 25.79
C LEU A 84 -11.28 11.64 27.05
N PHE A 85 -12.29 12.51 26.99
CA PHE A 85 -12.70 13.34 28.13
C PHE A 85 -13.39 12.55 29.25
N SER A 86 -13.93 11.36 28.97
CA SER A 86 -14.36 10.40 30.00
C SER A 86 -13.21 9.60 30.63
N GLY A 87 -11.96 9.87 30.26
CA GLY A 87 -10.76 9.28 30.86
C GLY A 87 -10.23 8.04 30.16
N GLN A 88 -10.79 7.65 29.01
CA GLN A 88 -10.21 6.58 28.19
C GLN A 88 -8.98 7.08 27.44
N ARG A 89 -8.14 6.14 26.98
CA ARG A 89 -7.00 6.40 26.10
C ARG A 89 -7.15 5.63 24.79
N PRO A 90 -8.13 5.99 23.95
CA PRO A 90 -8.38 5.29 22.70
C PRO A 90 -7.17 5.41 21.76
N ILE A 91 -6.84 4.29 21.12
CA ILE A 91 -6.01 4.27 19.91
C ILE A 91 -6.93 3.81 18.79
N GLU A 92 -7.13 4.66 17.79
CA GLU A 92 -7.99 4.36 16.65
C GLU A 92 -7.20 4.27 15.36
N ARG A 93 -7.40 3.17 14.65
CA ARG A 93 -6.82 2.95 13.33
C ARG A 93 -7.92 3.03 12.28
N HIS A 94 -7.65 3.70 11.19
CA HIS A 94 -8.59 3.76 10.09
C HIS A 94 -7.91 3.94 8.74
N ARG A 95 -8.66 3.56 7.72
CA ARG A 95 -8.27 3.77 6.33
C ARG A 95 -8.98 5.03 5.84
N MET A 96 -8.23 5.88 5.16
CA MET A 96 -8.75 7.08 4.52
C MET A 96 -8.40 7.02 3.04
N VAL A 97 -9.36 7.28 2.17
CA VAL A 97 -9.11 7.42 0.74
C VAL A 97 -8.70 8.86 0.48
N ALA A 98 -7.46 9.06 0.04
CA ALA A 98 -6.92 10.34 -0.39
C ALA A 98 -6.83 10.40 -1.93
N ALA A 99 -6.51 11.57 -2.47
CA ALA A 99 -6.37 11.75 -3.92
C ALA A 99 -5.24 10.92 -4.53
N ASP A 100 -4.21 10.61 -3.73
CA ASP A 100 -3.01 9.88 -4.12
C ASP A 100 -3.03 8.40 -3.68
N GLY A 101 -4.14 7.91 -3.12
CA GLY A 101 -4.30 6.50 -2.72
C GLY A 101 -4.92 6.30 -1.34
N VAL A 102 -4.83 5.07 -0.85
CA VAL A 102 -5.33 4.70 0.49
C VAL A 102 -4.26 5.00 1.54
N ARG A 103 -4.65 5.69 2.62
CA ARG A 103 -3.78 5.97 3.76
C ARG A 103 -4.24 5.25 5.01
N HIS A 104 -3.28 4.76 5.78
CA HIS A 104 -3.51 4.09 7.06
C HIS A 104 -3.15 5.04 8.20
N LEU A 105 -4.16 5.64 8.82
CA LEU A 105 -3.98 6.60 9.90
C LEU A 105 -4.24 5.98 11.26
N GLU A 106 -3.37 6.30 12.21
CA GLU A 106 -3.55 6.02 13.62
C GLU A 106 -3.74 7.34 14.38
N LEU A 107 -4.81 7.42 15.15
CA LEU A 107 -5.09 8.49 16.11
C LEU A 107 -4.84 7.94 17.51
N ALA A 108 -4.03 8.66 18.27
CA ALA A 108 -3.83 8.40 19.69
C ALA A 108 -4.02 9.71 20.44
N GLY A 109 -4.58 9.64 21.65
CA GLY A 109 -4.81 10.84 22.42
C GLY A 109 -4.85 10.61 23.91
N SER A 110 -4.69 11.72 24.62
CA SER A 110 -4.84 11.79 26.07
C SER A 110 -5.34 13.18 26.44
N VAL A 111 -6.10 13.25 27.53
CA VAL A 111 -6.37 14.54 28.16
C VAL A 111 -5.16 14.96 28.99
N VAL A 112 -4.79 16.22 28.88
CA VAL A 112 -3.75 16.90 29.64
C VAL A 112 -4.36 18.14 30.31
N GLU A 113 -3.80 18.54 31.45
CA GLU A 113 -4.17 19.82 32.08
C GLU A 113 -3.10 20.85 31.78
N ILE A 114 -3.51 21.95 31.13
CA ILE A 114 -2.64 23.09 30.80
C ILE A 114 -3.34 24.35 31.31
N ASP A 115 -2.65 25.13 32.15
CA ASP A 115 -3.18 26.35 32.77
C ASP A 115 -4.56 26.18 33.44
N GLY A 116 -4.80 25.00 34.03
CA GLY A 116 -6.06 24.65 34.71
C GLY A 116 -7.20 24.25 33.77
N GLN A 117 -6.94 24.15 32.46
CA GLN A 117 -7.90 23.67 31.47
C GLN A 117 -7.58 22.24 31.03
N ARG A 118 -8.63 21.42 30.89
CA ARG A 118 -8.51 20.06 30.36
C ARG A 118 -8.53 20.13 28.83
N LEU A 119 -7.44 19.73 28.20
CA LEU A 119 -7.28 19.70 26.76
C LEU A 119 -6.99 18.29 26.28
N ALA A 120 -7.65 17.86 25.21
CA ALA A 120 -7.30 16.64 24.50
C ALA A 120 -6.10 16.90 23.57
N LEU A 121 -4.97 16.24 23.86
CA LEU A 121 -3.86 16.10 22.93
C LEU A 121 -4.16 14.94 21.99
N VAL A 122 -4.35 15.23 20.71
CA VAL A 122 -4.62 14.24 19.66
C VAL A 122 -3.44 14.19 18.69
N VAL A 123 -2.74 13.07 18.66
CA VAL A 123 -1.60 12.81 17.79
C VAL A 123 -2.02 11.90 16.64
N ARG A 124 -1.53 12.21 15.44
CA ARG A 124 -1.75 11.42 14.22
C ARG A 124 -0.44 10.79 13.77
N ARG A 125 -0.51 9.53 13.36
CA ARG A 125 0.59 8.83 12.70
C ARG A 125 0.11 8.24 11.39
N ASP A 126 0.80 8.59 10.31
CA ASP A 126 0.67 7.85 9.04
C ASP A 126 1.46 6.55 9.16
N ARG A 127 0.78 5.43 8.89
CA ARG A 127 1.33 4.08 8.95
C ARG A 127 1.27 3.39 7.60
N THR A 128 1.02 4.13 6.51
CA THR A 128 0.83 3.57 5.17
C THR A 128 2.04 2.73 4.77
N ASP A 129 3.24 3.30 4.77
CA ASP A 129 4.48 2.58 4.43
C ASP A 129 4.69 1.33 5.30
N GLN A 130 4.40 1.42 6.60
CA GLN A 130 4.53 0.29 7.51
C GLN A 130 3.53 -0.83 7.19
N VAL A 131 2.28 -0.46 6.90
CA VAL A 131 1.23 -1.42 6.56
C VAL A 131 1.51 -2.07 5.20
N GLU A 132 1.95 -1.30 4.22
CA GLU A 132 2.33 -1.80 2.90
C GLU A 132 3.56 -2.73 2.99
N ALA A 133 4.60 -2.32 3.71
CA ALA A 133 5.78 -3.16 3.94
C ALA A 133 5.42 -4.47 4.67
N GLN A 134 4.56 -4.40 5.70
CA GLN A 134 4.09 -5.61 6.39
C GLN A 134 3.25 -6.49 5.46
N ALA A 135 2.35 -5.90 4.65
CA ALA A 135 1.54 -6.64 3.70
C ALA A 135 2.40 -7.37 2.67
N ARG A 136 3.50 -6.76 2.20
CA ARG A 136 4.50 -7.38 1.32
C ARG A 136 5.22 -8.55 1.99
N LEU A 137 5.71 -8.36 3.22
CA LEU A 137 6.36 -9.43 3.98
C LEU A 137 5.42 -10.62 4.22
N ASP A 138 4.17 -10.34 4.58
CA ASP A 138 3.14 -11.36 4.78
C ASP A 138 2.85 -12.11 3.47
N ALA A 139 2.71 -11.38 2.35
CA ALA A 139 2.47 -11.96 1.03
C ALA A 139 3.59 -12.92 0.60
N LEU A 140 4.86 -12.50 0.77
CA LEU A 140 6.03 -13.33 0.48
C LEU A 140 6.12 -14.54 1.43
N GLY A 141 5.78 -14.35 2.70
CA GLY A 141 5.73 -15.42 3.69
C GLY A 141 4.69 -16.48 3.35
N ASP A 142 3.50 -16.06 2.93
CA ASP A 142 2.44 -16.97 2.51
C ASP A 142 2.81 -17.71 1.22
N LEU A 143 3.39 -17.03 0.23
CA LEU A 143 3.89 -17.67 -0.99
C LEU A 143 4.96 -18.73 -0.69
N ARG A 144 5.96 -18.39 0.14
CA ARG A 144 7.00 -19.34 0.55
C ARG A 144 6.41 -20.56 1.24
N ARG A 145 5.43 -20.37 2.12
CA ARG A 145 4.73 -21.47 2.82
C ARG A 145 3.99 -22.37 1.82
N THR A 146 3.34 -21.79 0.83
CA THR A 146 2.67 -22.55 -0.24
C THR A 146 3.67 -23.40 -1.03
N ILE A 147 4.81 -22.82 -1.42
CA ILE A 147 5.88 -23.56 -2.11
C ILE A 147 6.42 -24.69 -1.23
N TRP A 148 6.63 -24.44 0.07
CA TRP A 148 7.17 -25.44 1.00
C TRP A 148 6.23 -26.62 1.24
N ASN A 149 4.92 -26.39 1.14
CA ASN A 149 3.89 -27.41 1.33
C ASN A 149 3.52 -28.14 0.04
N MET A 150 4.20 -27.83 -1.08
CA MET A 150 3.99 -28.50 -2.35
C MET A 150 4.41 -29.97 -2.23
N ALA A 151 3.48 -30.90 -2.44
CA ALA A 151 3.72 -32.34 -2.31
C ALA A 151 4.06 -32.98 -3.66
N SER A 152 3.58 -32.40 -4.76
CA SER A 152 3.82 -32.87 -6.12
C SER A 152 3.88 -31.71 -7.13
N PRO A 153 4.42 -31.92 -8.34
CA PRO A 153 4.37 -30.93 -9.42
C PRO A 153 2.96 -30.49 -9.84
N ASP A 154 1.93 -31.28 -9.54
CA ASP A 154 0.53 -30.95 -9.84
C ASP A 154 -0.03 -29.87 -8.90
N ASP A 155 0.62 -29.61 -7.76
CA ASP A 155 0.25 -28.56 -6.82
C ASP A 155 0.68 -27.16 -7.30
N ILE A 156 1.30 -27.06 -8.48
CA ILE A 156 1.75 -25.79 -9.08
C ILE A 156 0.62 -24.78 -9.26
N ASP A 157 -0.63 -25.24 -9.51
CA ASP A 157 -1.81 -24.38 -9.58
C ASP A 157 -1.94 -23.52 -8.32
N THR A 158 -1.74 -24.14 -7.16
CA THR A 158 -1.81 -23.48 -5.85
C THR A 158 -0.71 -22.45 -5.70
N VAL A 159 0.51 -22.79 -6.15
CA VAL A 159 1.67 -21.88 -6.10
C VAL A 159 1.44 -20.65 -6.98
N ILE A 160 0.97 -20.83 -8.21
CA ILE A 160 0.71 -19.74 -9.15
C ILE A 160 -0.44 -18.85 -8.68
N ARG A 161 -1.50 -19.42 -8.10
CA ARG A 161 -2.56 -18.64 -7.44
C ARG A 161 -2.02 -17.83 -6.27
N ALA A 162 -1.22 -18.44 -5.41
CA ALA A 162 -0.62 -17.75 -4.27
C ALA A 162 0.32 -16.62 -4.73
N MET A 163 1.08 -16.84 -5.80
CA MET A 163 1.95 -15.83 -6.40
C MET A 163 1.16 -14.67 -7.00
N ARG A 164 0.09 -14.95 -7.76
CA ARG A 164 -0.83 -13.93 -8.28
C ARG A 164 -1.39 -13.08 -7.15
N ASP A 165 -1.88 -13.73 -6.10
CA ASP A 165 -2.50 -13.06 -4.96
C ASP A 165 -1.46 -12.24 -4.17
N ALA A 166 -0.23 -12.74 -4.06
CA ALA A 166 0.89 -12.01 -3.46
C ALA A 166 1.26 -10.75 -4.26
N LEU A 167 1.46 -10.87 -5.59
CA LEU A 167 1.75 -9.74 -6.47
C LEU A 167 0.66 -8.66 -6.39
N ARG A 168 -0.62 -9.07 -6.42
CA ARG A 168 -1.75 -8.14 -6.26
C ARG A 168 -1.78 -7.47 -4.89
N LYS A 169 -1.49 -8.21 -3.81
CA LYS A 169 -1.41 -7.67 -2.45
C LYS A 169 -0.24 -6.68 -2.30
N CYS A 170 0.83 -6.85 -3.06
CA CYS A 170 1.94 -5.91 -3.15
C CYS A 170 1.64 -4.67 -4.00
N GLY A 171 0.48 -4.62 -4.68
CA GLY A 171 0.07 -3.51 -5.53
C GLY A 171 0.57 -3.59 -6.98
N VAL A 172 1.13 -4.73 -7.40
CA VAL A 172 1.62 -4.93 -8.76
C VAL A 172 0.42 -5.04 -9.71
N ASP A 173 0.35 -4.14 -10.69
CA ASP A 173 -0.67 -4.18 -11.74
C ASP A 173 -0.18 -5.00 -12.94
N PHE A 174 -0.79 -6.17 -13.15
CA PHE A 174 -0.41 -7.09 -14.21
C PHE A 174 -1.64 -7.75 -14.83
N TYR A 175 -1.48 -8.15 -16.08
CA TYR A 175 -2.50 -8.89 -16.83
C TYR A 175 -2.40 -10.39 -16.56
N GLY A 176 -1.24 -10.99 -16.77
CA GLY A 176 -1.02 -12.43 -16.59
C GLY A 176 0.31 -12.74 -15.93
N CYS A 177 0.36 -13.89 -15.26
CA CYS A 177 1.59 -14.43 -14.69
C CYS A 177 1.68 -15.94 -14.93
N GLY A 178 2.88 -16.50 -14.95
CA GLY A 178 3.08 -17.91 -15.19
C GLY A 178 4.51 -18.36 -14.95
N VAL A 179 4.70 -19.68 -14.95
CA VAL A 179 6.03 -20.29 -14.78
C VAL A 179 6.35 -21.14 -16.00
N ASN A 180 7.56 -20.96 -16.50
CA ASN A 180 8.19 -21.81 -17.49
C ASN A 180 9.09 -22.80 -16.75
N LEU A 181 8.90 -24.10 -16.95
CA LEU A 181 9.79 -25.15 -16.42
C LEU A 181 10.56 -25.80 -17.55
N ILE A 182 11.88 -25.87 -17.39
CA ILE A 182 12.77 -26.54 -18.33
C ILE A 182 12.84 -28.02 -17.96
N ASP A 183 12.53 -28.87 -18.94
CA ASP A 183 12.75 -30.31 -18.88
C ASP A 183 14.01 -30.66 -19.67
N GLU A 184 15.07 -30.98 -18.92
CA GLU A 184 16.38 -31.37 -19.45
C GLU A 184 16.46 -32.86 -19.81
N SER A 185 15.38 -33.65 -19.61
CA SER A 185 15.38 -35.07 -19.92
C SER A 185 15.24 -35.37 -21.42
N SER A 186 14.86 -34.37 -22.22
CA SER A 186 14.80 -34.44 -23.68
C SER A 186 16.00 -33.75 -24.34
N ASP A 187 16.37 -34.20 -25.55
CA ASP A 187 17.35 -33.54 -26.41
C ASP A 187 16.71 -33.19 -27.77
N PRO A 188 16.49 -31.90 -28.08
CA PRO A 188 16.78 -30.72 -27.26
C PRO A 188 15.88 -30.61 -26.00
N PRO A 189 16.28 -29.83 -24.98
CA PRO A 189 15.45 -29.55 -23.81
C PRO A 189 14.10 -28.95 -24.22
N SER A 190 13.04 -29.34 -23.52
CA SER A 190 11.69 -28.78 -23.72
C SER A 190 11.33 -27.83 -22.59
N VAL A 191 10.39 -26.92 -22.85
CA VAL A 191 9.85 -26.02 -21.83
C VAL A 191 8.36 -26.23 -21.73
N ARG A 192 7.89 -26.43 -20.50
CA ARG A 192 6.47 -26.48 -20.16
C ARG A 192 6.07 -25.16 -19.52
N VAL A 193 5.00 -24.56 -20.01
CA VAL A 193 4.45 -23.31 -19.47
C VAL A 193 3.18 -23.58 -18.69
N TYR A 194 3.07 -22.91 -17.55
CA TYR A 194 1.85 -22.81 -16.76
C TYR A 194 1.49 -21.33 -16.59
N SER A 195 0.42 -20.88 -17.24
CA SER A 195 0.00 -19.48 -17.23
C SER A 195 -1.34 -19.26 -16.53
N MET A 196 -1.53 -18.06 -16.02
CA MET A 196 -2.78 -17.58 -15.46
C MET A 196 -3.02 -16.14 -15.89
N GLN A 197 -4.06 -15.92 -16.70
CA GLN A 197 -4.37 -14.61 -17.28
C GLN A 197 -5.65 -13.97 -16.68
N THR A 198 -6.75 -14.72 -16.51
CA THR A 198 -8.06 -14.14 -16.16
C THR A 198 -8.70 -14.71 -14.89
N GLY A 199 -7.96 -15.49 -14.09
CA GLY A 199 -8.41 -15.96 -12.77
C GLY A 199 -8.65 -17.47 -12.67
N GLU A 200 -8.85 -18.12 -13.81
CA GLU A 200 -8.73 -19.57 -13.94
C GLU A 200 -7.32 -19.93 -14.37
N ALA A 201 -6.81 -21.03 -13.85
CA ALA A 201 -5.49 -21.49 -14.19
C ALA A 201 -5.54 -22.32 -15.46
N ASP A 202 -4.58 -22.10 -16.35
CA ASP A 202 -4.43 -22.95 -17.51
C ASP A 202 -3.91 -24.34 -17.11
N MET A 203 -4.11 -25.32 -17.99
CA MET A 203 -3.33 -26.55 -17.94
C MET A 203 -1.90 -26.30 -18.44
N TRP A 204 -0.98 -27.16 -18.03
CA TRP A 204 0.35 -27.21 -18.62
C TRP A 204 0.29 -27.31 -20.15
N LYS A 205 1.09 -26.48 -20.83
CA LYS A 205 1.27 -26.51 -22.29
C LYS A 205 2.75 -26.63 -22.61
N GLU A 206 3.08 -27.28 -23.72
CA GLU A 206 4.43 -27.21 -24.28
C GLU A 206 4.63 -25.85 -24.95
N GLU A 207 5.81 -25.27 -24.76
CA GLU A 207 6.17 -23.98 -25.32
C GLU A 207 6.70 -24.12 -26.76
N GLU A 208 6.53 -23.08 -27.58
CA GLU A 208 7.03 -23.06 -28.95
C GLU A 208 8.56 -23.01 -29.00
N SER A 209 9.19 -23.66 -29.98
CA SER A 209 10.66 -23.78 -30.05
C SER A 209 11.41 -22.44 -30.01
N GLY A 210 10.82 -21.36 -30.55
CA GLY A 210 11.41 -20.02 -30.47
C GLY A 210 11.43 -19.47 -29.03
N ALA A 211 10.37 -19.70 -28.26
CA ALA A 211 10.29 -19.28 -26.86
C ALA A 211 11.10 -20.20 -25.93
N VAL A 212 11.24 -21.48 -26.25
CA VAL A 212 12.16 -22.41 -25.56
C VAL A 212 13.58 -21.85 -25.55
N ALA A 213 14.10 -21.40 -26.70
CA ALA A 213 15.45 -20.84 -26.81
C ALA A 213 15.63 -19.58 -25.96
N LEU A 214 14.62 -18.70 -25.92
CA LEU A 214 14.63 -17.49 -25.10
C LEU A 214 14.66 -17.80 -23.61
N VAL A 215 13.79 -18.68 -23.13
CA VAL A 215 13.74 -19.10 -21.72
C VAL A 215 15.06 -19.72 -21.30
N LEU A 216 15.64 -20.61 -22.13
CA LEU A 216 16.96 -21.18 -21.85
C LEU A 216 18.04 -20.10 -21.77
N GLY A 217 18.02 -19.10 -22.66
CA GLY A 217 18.94 -17.96 -22.62
C GLY A 217 18.83 -17.16 -21.32
N PHE A 218 17.62 -16.76 -20.94
CA PHE A 218 17.38 -16.00 -19.70
C PHE A 218 17.81 -16.76 -18.46
N VAL A 219 17.52 -18.06 -18.40
CA VAL A 219 17.92 -18.92 -17.27
C VAL A 219 19.44 -19.11 -17.22
N HIS A 220 20.08 -19.26 -18.37
CA HIS A 220 21.53 -19.40 -18.45
C HIS A 220 22.27 -18.12 -17.99
N GLU A 221 21.76 -16.95 -18.39
CA GLU A 221 22.31 -15.66 -17.98
C GLU A 221 22.03 -15.34 -16.50
N GLY A 222 20.91 -15.85 -15.96
CA GLY A 222 20.53 -15.67 -14.56
C GLY A 222 20.17 -14.21 -14.21
N VAL A 223 19.87 -13.39 -15.23
CA VAL A 223 19.51 -11.97 -15.06
C VAL A 223 18.02 -11.79 -15.31
N THR A 224 17.36 -11.03 -14.44
CA THR A 224 15.97 -10.61 -14.65
C THR A 224 15.86 -9.75 -15.91
N VAL A 225 15.02 -10.18 -16.85
CA VAL A 225 14.82 -9.50 -18.14
C VAL A 225 13.52 -8.75 -18.12
N TYR A 226 13.61 -7.42 -18.10
CA TYR A 226 12.44 -6.54 -18.18
C TYR A 226 12.33 -5.89 -19.55
N ARG A 227 11.26 -6.23 -20.28
CA ARG A 227 10.87 -5.56 -21.53
C ARG A 227 9.78 -4.55 -21.21
N GLN A 228 10.13 -3.27 -21.30
CA GLN A 228 9.27 -2.15 -20.90
C GLN A 228 8.13 -1.89 -21.89
N ASP A 229 8.38 -1.99 -23.19
CA ASP A 229 7.34 -1.78 -24.21
C ASP A 229 7.63 -2.54 -25.51
N LEU A 230 6.97 -3.69 -25.70
CA LEU A 230 7.07 -4.55 -26.88
C LEU A 230 6.61 -3.87 -28.17
N LEU A 231 5.79 -2.81 -28.11
CA LEU A 231 5.44 -2.04 -29.31
C LEU A 231 6.51 -1.03 -29.71
N ALA A 232 7.33 -0.60 -28.75
CA ALA A 232 8.45 0.30 -29.02
C ALA A 232 9.70 -0.48 -29.43
N THR A 233 9.96 -1.62 -28.78
CA THR A 233 11.16 -2.42 -28.98
C THR A 233 10.84 -3.91 -28.72
N ASP A 234 11.03 -4.75 -29.73
CA ASP A 234 10.81 -6.19 -29.66
C ASP A 234 12.11 -6.95 -29.97
N ASP A 235 13.11 -6.80 -29.09
CA ASP A 235 14.47 -7.33 -29.27
C ASP A 235 14.51 -8.85 -29.44
N PHE A 236 13.50 -9.54 -28.93
CA PHE A 236 13.40 -11.00 -28.94
C PHE A 236 12.36 -11.53 -29.94
N THR A 237 11.74 -10.65 -30.74
CA THR A 237 10.74 -11.00 -31.78
C THR A 237 9.56 -11.83 -31.25
N GLU A 238 9.07 -11.47 -30.05
CA GLU A 238 8.08 -12.25 -29.29
C GLU A 238 6.64 -11.73 -29.48
N SER A 239 6.49 -10.50 -29.98
CA SER A 239 5.20 -9.82 -30.10
C SER A 239 4.14 -10.64 -30.83
N PRO A 240 4.42 -11.30 -31.97
CA PRO A 240 3.41 -12.09 -32.68
C PRO A 240 2.81 -13.24 -31.84
N ARG A 241 3.58 -13.78 -30.89
CA ARG A 241 3.14 -14.84 -29.96
C ARG A 241 2.38 -14.24 -28.79
N LEU A 242 2.93 -13.20 -28.17
CA LEU A 242 2.37 -12.58 -26.97
C LEU A 242 1.11 -11.76 -27.25
N HIS A 243 0.90 -11.29 -28.48
CA HIS A 243 -0.26 -10.49 -28.88
C HIS A 243 -1.48 -11.29 -29.36
N ARG A 244 -1.41 -12.63 -29.37
CA ARG A 244 -2.49 -13.47 -29.92
C ARG A 244 -3.82 -13.32 -29.18
N GLN A 245 -3.77 -13.08 -27.87
CA GLN A 245 -4.97 -12.94 -27.05
C GLN A 245 -5.24 -11.48 -26.66
N GLN A 246 -4.21 -10.76 -26.24
CA GLN A 246 -4.25 -9.34 -25.87
C GLN A 246 -2.94 -8.67 -26.26
N GLN A 247 -2.97 -7.37 -26.52
CA GLN A 247 -1.78 -6.59 -26.83
C GLN A 247 -0.94 -6.36 -25.57
N VAL A 248 -0.16 -7.38 -25.18
CA VAL A 248 0.83 -7.28 -24.11
C VAL A 248 1.85 -6.21 -24.46
N ARG A 249 2.05 -5.26 -23.54
CA ARG A 249 2.98 -4.15 -23.73
C ARG A 249 4.27 -4.36 -22.96
N SER A 250 4.22 -4.91 -21.75
CA SER A 250 5.41 -5.13 -20.94
C SER A 250 5.48 -6.55 -20.38
N VAL A 251 6.70 -7.07 -20.24
CA VAL A 251 6.96 -8.44 -19.76
C VAL A 251 8.22 -8.48 -18.90
N LEU A 252 8.08 -9.03 -17.70
CA LEU A 252 9.14 -9.31 -16.76
C LEU A 252 9.38 -10.82 -16.68
N ASP A 253 10.59 -11.27 -17.00
CA ASP A 253 11.03 -12.65 -16.80
C ASP A 253 12.09 -12.71 -15.69
N VAL A 254 11.82 -13.49 -14.65
CA VAL A 254 12.72 -13.72 -13.52
C VAL A 254 13.22 -15.16 -13.56
N PRO A 255 14.50 -15.41 -13.90
CA PRO A 255 15.04 -16.76 -13.96
C PRO A 255 15.22 -17.38 -12.57
N PHE A 256 15.04 -18.69 -12.48
CA PHE A 256 15.37 -19.53 -11.34
C PHE A 256 15.98 -20.86 -11.81
N ALA A 257 16.48 -21.67 -10.88
CA ALA A 257 17.33 -22.83 -11.19
C ALA A 257 16.76 -23.88 -12.16
N ARG A 258 15.45 -23.90 -12.40
CA ARG A 258 14.76 -24.88 -13.25
C ARG A 258 13.83 -24.23 -14.28
N GLY A 259 13.91 -22.92 -14.49
CA GLY A 259 12.91 -22.22 -15.28
C GLY A 259 12.88 -20.71 -15.10
N SER A 260 11.84 -20.06 -15.61
CA SER A 260 11.60 -18.63 -15.39
C SER A 260 10.17 -18.36 -14.91
N LEU A 261 10.01 -17.32 -14.11
CA LEU A 261 8.73 -16.72 -13.79
C LEU A 261 8.48 -15.57 -14.77
N ALA A 262 7.37 -15.62 -15.50
CA ALA A 262 6.96 -14.55 -16.40
C ALA A 262 5.75 -13.80 -15.83
N VAL A 263 5.81 -12.47 -15.82
CA VAL A 263 4.68 -11.57 -15.49
C VAL A 263 4.55 -10.56 -16.62
N ASN A 264 3.32 -10.30 -17.07
CA ASN A 264 3.07 -9.38 -18.19
C ASN A 264 1.94 -8.40 -17.91
N SER A 265 1.96 -7.26 -18.59
CA SER A 265 0.94 -6.22 -18.49
C SER A 265 0.55 -5.67 -19.86
N LEU A 266 -0.67 -5.12 -19.93
CA LEU A 266 -1.17 -4.39 -21.10
C LEU A 266 -0.71 -2.93 -21.12
N GLN A 267 -0.02 -2.47 -20.08
CA GLN A 267 0.56 -1.13 -20.01
C GLN A 267 2.07 -1.18 -20.33
N PRO A 268 2.61 -0.19 -21.06
CA PRO A 268 4.06 -0.02 -21.15
C PRO A 268 4.61 0.42 -19.79
N ASP A 269 5.85 0.05 -19.50
CA ASP A 269 6.58 0.40 -18.26
C ASP A 269 5.80 0.12 -16.96
N ALA A 270 5.06 -0.99 -16.93
CA ALA A 270 4.13 -1.31 -15.84
C ALA A 270 4.78 -1.72 -14.50
N PHE A 271 6.06 -2.13 -14.50
CA PHE A 271 6.71 -2.67 -13.30
C PHE A 271 7.78 -1.70 -12.82
N THR A 272 7.62 -1.22 -11.59
CA THR A 272 8.61 -0.33 -10.97
C THR A 272 9.87 -1.11 -10.59
N ARG A 273 10.96 -0.40 -10.31
CA ARG A 273 12.19 -1.02 -9.79
C ARG A 273 11.93 -1.87 -8.52
N THR A 274 11.05 -1.40 -7.64
CA THR A 274 10.65 -2.14 -6.44
C THR A 274 9.94 -3.44 -6.81
N ASP A 275 9.13 -3.45 -7.87
CA ASP A 275 8.41 -4.64 -8.31
C ASP A 275 9.34 -5.68 -8.95
N VAL A 276 10.40 -5.21 -9.61
CA VAL A 276 11.44 -6.06 -10.23
C VAL A 276 12.36 -6.69 -9.17
N GLU A 277 12.55 -6.04 -8.02
CA GLU A 277 13.40 -6.50 -6.91
C GLU A 277 12.64 -7.38 -5.87
N LEU A 278 11.31 -7.54 -5.98
CA LEU A 278 10.47 -8.37 -5.10
C LEU A 278 10.86 -9.85 -5.09
#